data_AF-A0A958GBP7-F1
#
_entry.id   AF-A0A958GBP7-F1
#
_cell.length_a   1.000
_cell.length_b   1.000
_cell.length_c   1.000
_cell.angle_alpha   90.00
_cell.angle_beta   90.00
_cell.angle_gamma   90.00
#
_symmetry.space_group_name_H-M   'P 1'
#
loop_
_entity.id
_entity.type
_entity.pdbx_description
1 polymer ?
#
loop_
_entity_poly.entity_id
_entity_poly.type
_entity_poly.pdbx_seq_one_letter_code
_entity_poly.pdbx_strand_id
1 'polypeptide(L)'
;ARLQEMFGCHSPIRFRYVHDFTYGYDWAKWVAKDPARRSAVRPYDPPFLDYMIARGKELYELIAQDDRKYPTLRSAAYRNPFGFSREPEDETALLRRLAREGQIPLAAWRFDAAPDWKAPYYDIRRRLAETLGIQGKQDAQ
;
A
#
# COMPACT_ATOMS: atom_id res chain seq x y z
N ALA A 1 -6.35 -2.11 -14.93
CA ALA A 1 -7.30 -3.13 -14.45
C ALA A 1 -6.60 -4.30 -13.75
N ARG A 2 -5.69 -5.02 -14.42
CA ARG A 2 -5.02 -6.24 -13.90
C ARG A 2 -4.48 -6.18 -12.46
N LEU A 3 -3.70 -5.16 -12.09
CA LEU A 3 -3.16 -5.06 -10.72
C LEU A 3 -4.27 -4.86 -9.68
N GLN A 4 -5.30 -4.08 -10.00
CA GLN A 4 -6.44 -3.91 -9.11
C GLN A 4 -7.22 -5.21 -8.92
N GLU A 5 -7.39 -6.00 -9.97
CA GLU A 5 -8.02 -7.32 -9.90
C GLU A 5 -7.20 -8.31 -9.07
N MET A 6 -5.87 -8.24 -9.14
CA MET A 6 -4.98 -9.14 -8.39
C MET A 6 -4.90 -8.80 -6.90
N PHE A 7 -4.89 -7.50 -6.54
CA PHE A 7 -4.67 -7.06 -5.16
C PHE A 7 -5.94 -6.65 -4.43
N GLY A 8 -7.00 -6.27 -5.15
CA GLY A 8 -8.21 -5.67 -4.59
C GLY A 8 -9.08 -6.62 -3.78
N CYS A 9 -10.21 -6.09 -3.29
CA CYS A 9 -11.11 -6.75 -2.33
C CYS A 9 -11.73 -8.07 -2.81
N HIS A 10 -11.83 -8.27 -4.14
CA HIS A 10 -12.40 -9.49 -4.74
C HIS A 10 -11.36 -10.54 -5.13
N SER A 11 -10.07 -10.27 -4.91
CA SER A 11 -8.98 -11.24 -5.11
C SER A 11 -8.80 -12.13 -3.87
N PRO A 12 -8.03 -13.22 -3.93
CA PRO A 12 -7.53 -13.90 -2.73
C PRO A 12 -6.62 -13.02 -1.83
N ILE A 13 -6.00 -11.97 -2.36
CA ILE A 13 -5.16 -11.04 -1.58
C ILE A 13 -6.01 -10.15 -0.67
N ARG A 14 -7.19 -9.71 -1.15
CA ARG A 14 -8.21 -8.94 -0.40
C ARG A 14 -7.70 -7.68 0.30
N PHE A 15 -6.89 -6.86 -0.36
CA PHE A 15 -6.69 -5.50 0.13
C PHE A 15 -7.93 -4.66 -0.17
N ARG A 16 -8.42 -3.95 0.85
CA ARG A 16 -9.61 -3.09 0.72
C ARG A 16 -9.39 -1.95 -0.27
N TYR A 17 -8.16 -1.42 -0.30
CA TYR A 17 -7.78 -0.30 -1.14
C TYR A 17 -6.51 -0.60 -1.92
N VAL A 18 -6.40 0.00 -3.10
CA VAL A 18 -5.18 0.02 -3.92
C VAL A 18 -4.44 1.35 -3.83
N HIS A 19 -4.73 2.14 -2.80
CA HIS A 19 -4.18 3.49 -2.60
C HIS A 19 -2.66 3.50 -2.52
N ASP A 20 -2.04 2.47 -1.93
CA ASP A 20 -0.58 2.38 -1.85
C ASP A 20 0.07 2.30 -3.24
N PHE A 21 -0.59 1.65 -4.20
CA PHE A 21 -0.17 1.65 -5.59
C PHE A 21 -0.47 3.01 -6.25
N THR A 22 -1.71 3.50 -6.14
CA THR A 22 -2.15 4.75 -6.78
C THR A 22 -1.31 5.95 -6.34
N TYR A 23 -0.97 6.06 -5.06
CA TYR A 23 -0.26 7.21 -4.51
C TYR A 23 1.25 6.98 -4.38
N GLY A 24 1.77 5.89 -4.98
CA GLY A 24 3.20 5.64 -5.11
C GLY A 24 3.91 5.14 -3.84
N TYR A 25 3.17 4.71 -2.81
CA TYR A 25 3.76 4.15 -1.59
C TYR A 25 4.46 2.81 -1.85
N ASP A 26 3.86 1.94 -2.65
CA ASP A 26 4.48 0.66 -3.04
C ASP A 26 5.75 0.90 -3.86
N TRP A 27 5.70 1.86 -4.78
CA TRP A 27 6.87 2.27 -5.57
C TRP A 27 7.97 2.85 -4.69
N ALA A 28 7.66 3.80 -3.81
CA ALA A 28 8.64 4.42 -2.93
C ALA A 28 9.36 3.37 -2.07
N LYS A 29 8.61 2.42 -1.50
CA LYS A 29 9.14 1.29 -0.74
C LYS A 29 10.02 0.37 -1.60
N TRP A 30 9.64 0.12 -2.84
CA TRP A 30 10.41 -0.72 -3.77
C TRP A 30 11.72 -0.06 -4.19
N VAL A 31 11.71 1.25 -4.49
CA VAL A 31 12.93 2.02 -4.81
C VAL A 31 13.85 2.10 -3.60
N ALA A 32 13.32 2.40 -2.41
CA ALA A 32 14.11 2.54 -1.18
C ALA A 32 14.93 1.28 -0.81
N LYS A 33 14.50 0.10 -1.26
CA LYS A 33 15.23 -1.17 -1.04
C LYS A 33 16.47 -1.34 -1.92
N ASP A 34 16.53 -0.67 -3.06
CA ASP A 34 17.69 -0.70 -3.97
C ASP A 34 17.75 0.58 -4.80
N PRO A 35 18.08 1.73 -4.17
CA PRO A 35 18.03 3.02 -4.84
C PRO A 35 18.99 3.13 -6.02
N ALA A 36 20.14 2.44 -5.93
CA ALA A 36 21.18 2.46 -6.95
C ALA A 36 20.66 1.98 -8.31
N ARG A 37 19.79 0.96 -8.31
CA ARG A 37 19.22 0.41 -9.55
C ARG A 37 17.85 0.96 -9.91
N ARG A 38 17.10 1.48 -8.93
CA ARG A 38 15.65 1.75 -9.09
C ARG A 38 15.27 3.22 -9.06
N SER A 39 16.17 4.12 -8.64
CA SER A 39 15.85 5.56 -8.48
C SER A 39 15.43 6.27 -9.77
N ALA A 40 15.83 5.75 -10.94
CA ALA A 40 15.42 6.28 -12.24
C ALA A 40 14.05 5.77 -12.72
N VAL A 41 13.49 4.72 -12.10
CA VAL A 41 12.21 4.12 -12.49
C VAL A 41 11.08 4.90 -11.82
N ARG A 42 10.06 5.32 -12.58
CA ARG A 42 8.89 6.04 -12.06
C ARG A 42 7.78 5.08 -11.57
N PRO A 43 6.80 5.55 -10.77
CA PRO A 43 5.73 4.73 -10.17
C PRO A 43 4.86 3.91 -11.11
N TYR A 44 4.87 4.18 -12.41
CA TYR A 44 4.07 3.45 -13.40
C TYR A 44 4.90 2.98 -14.59
N ASP A 45 6.23 3.06 -14.49
CA ASP A 45 7.10 2.56 -15.55
C ASP A 45 7.08 1.02 -15.58
N PRO A 46 7.26 0.40 -16.76
CA PRO A 46 7.19 -1.05 -16.92
C PRO A 46 7.98 -1.86 -15.88
N PRO A 47 9.25 -1.52 -15.52
CA PRO A 47 10.01 -2.31 -14.55
C PRO A 47 9.33 -2.44 -13.17
N PHE A 48 8.64 -1.39 -12.72
CA PHE A 48 7.91 -1.46 -11.45
C PHE A 48 6.59 -2.23 -11.59
N LEU A 49 5.89 -2.08 -12.72
CA LEU A 49 4.66 -2.83 -12.97
C LEU A 49 4.92 -4.35 -13.06
N ASP A 50 6.01 -4.74 -13.73
CA ASP A 50 6.43 -6.14 -13.81
C ASP A 50 6.77 -6.71 -12.42
N TYR A 51 7.46 -5.92 -11.59
CA TYR A 51 7.70 -6.27 -10.20
C TYR A 51 6.39 -6.48 -9.42
N MET A 52 5.41 -5.59 -9.56
CA MET A 52 4.11 -5.71 -8.87
C MET A 52 3.34 -6.95 -9.32
N ILE A 53 3.39 -7.31 -10.60
CA ILE A 53 2.76 -8.52 -11.12
C ILE A 53 3.45 -9.77 -10.55
N ALA A 54 4.78 -9.82 -10.57
CA ALA A 54 5.54 -10.92 -10.00
C ALA A 54 5.23 -11.09 -8.49
N ARG A 55 5.25 -9.98 -7.75
CA ARG A 55 4.94 -9.98 -6.32
C ARG A 55 3.50 -10.43 -6.04
N GLY A 56 2.55 -10.05 -6.88
CA GLY A 56 1.18 -10.52 -6.78
C GLY A 56 1.11 -12.03 -6.91
N LYS A 57 1.75 -12.63 -7.93
CA LYS A 57 1.79 -14.09 -8.11
C LYS A 57 2.39 -14.82 -6.90
N GLU A 58 3.52 -14.32 -6.38
CA GLU A 58 4.14 -14.86 -5.15
C GLU A 58 3.15 -14.85 -3.98
N LEU A 59 2.36 -13.77 -3.84
CA LEU A 59 1.33 -13.72 -2.80
C LEU A 59 0.25 -14.77 -3.02
N TYR A 60 -0.24 -14.98 -4.25
CA TYR A 60 -1.20 -16.06 -4.52
C TYR A 60 -0.64 -17.44 -4.11
N GLU A 61 0.61 -17.73 -4.41
CA GLU A 61 1.27 -18.98 -4.03
C GLU A 61 1.36 -19.14 -2.51
N LEU A 62 1.80 -18.09 -1.79
CA LEU A 62 1.87 -18.10 -0.32
C LEU A 62 0.48 -18.33 0.31
N ILE A 63 -0.56 -17.73 -0.25
CA ILE A 63 -1.94 -17.89 0.26
C ILE A 63 -2.46 -19.28 0.02
N ALA A 64 -2.20 -19.84 -1.17
CA ALA A 64 -2.58 -21.21 -1.50
C ALA A 64 -1.91 -22.24 -0.59
N GLN A 65 -0.72 -21.92 -0.06
CA GLN A 65 0.02 -22.71 0.92
C GLN A 65 -0.38 -22.43 2.37
N ASP A 66 -1.35 -21.53 2.61
CA ASP A 66 -1.75 -21.05 3.93
C ASP A 66 -0.55 -20.56 4.78
N ASP A 67 0.36 -19.82 4.14
CA ASP A 67 1.56 -19.28 4.76
C ASP A 67 1.24 -18.50 6.04
N ARG A 68 2.10 -18.64 7.06
CA ARG A 68 1.91 -18.02 8.38
C ARG A 68 1.69 -16.50 8.31
N LYS A 69 2.31 -15.80 7.37
CA LYS A 69 2.18 -14.35 7.20
C LYS A 69 1.04 -13.98 6.26
N TYR A 70 0.72 -14.84 5.29
CA TYR A 70 -0.36 -14.62 4.33
C TYR A 70 -1.37 -15.78 4.30
N PRO A 71 -2.03 -16.07 5.43
CA PRO A 71 -2.99 -17.17 5.47
C PRO A 71 -4.22 -16.86 4.63
N THR A 72 -4.96 -17.91 4.29
CA THR A 72 -6.29 -17.78 3.68
C THR A 72 -7.23 -17.10 4.66
N LEU A 73 -7.90 -16.04 4.21
CA LEU A 73 -8.87 -15.32 5.03
C LEU A 73 -10.20 -16.07 5.07
N ARG A 74 -10.61 -16.52 6.26
CA ARG A 74 -11.83 -17.31 6.47
C ARG A 74 -13.11 -16.48 6.56
N SER A 75 -13.01 -15.18 6.80
CA SER A 75 -14.15 -14.27 7.01
C SER A 75 -14.28 -13.22 5.90
N ALA A 76 -15.27 -12.34 6.00
CA ALA A 76 -15.41 -11.16 5.14
C ALA A 76 -14.30 -10.10 5.35
N ALA A 77 -13.27 -10.38 6.15
CA ALA A 77 -12.18 -9.46 6.47
C ALA A 77 -11.31 -9.08 5.25
N TYR A 78 -10.63 -7.94 5.39
CA TYR A 78 -9.61 -7.46 4.46
C TYR A 78 -8.24 -7.60 5.10
N ARG A 79 -7.20 -7.79 4.28
CA ARG A 79 -5.84 -7.74 4.80
C ARG A 79 -5.45 -6.31 5.15
N ASN A 80 -4.86 -6.15 6.32
CA ASN A 80 -4.29 -4.89 6.75
C ASN A 80 -2.84 -5.11 7.22
N PRO A 81 -1.82 -4.77 6.42
CA PRO A 81 -0.43 -4.91 6.84
C PRO A 81 0.03 -3.76 7.77
N PHE A 82 -0.86 -2.84 8.15
CA PHE A 82 -0.56 -1.68 8.98
C PHE A 82 -1.09 -1.89 10.41
N GLY A 83 -0.41 -1.27 11.38
CA GLY A 83 -0.82 -1.29 12.79
C GLY A 83 -1.94 -0.31 13.17
N PHE A 84 -2.61 0.30 12.18
CA PHE A 84 -3.70 1.27 12.37
C PHE A 84 -4.91 0.90 11.51
N SER A 85 -6.11 1.35 11.90
CA SER A 85 -7.36 1.08 11.20
C SER A 85 -7.35 1.55 9.74
N ARG A 86 -8.04 0.79 8.89
CA ARG A 86 -8.28 1.09 7.47
C ARG A 86 -9.80 1.11 7.18
N GLU A 87 -10.62 1.44 8.18
CA GLU A 87 -12.03 1.75 7.94
C GLU A 87 -12.17 3.01 7.08
N PRO A 88 -13.27 3.18 6.32
CA PRO A 88 -13.39 4.25 5.33
C PRO A 88 -13.18 5.65 5.89
N GLU A 89 -13.73 5.93 7.06
CA GLU A 89 -13.65 7.22 7.74
C GLU A 89 -12.20 7.52 8.16
N ASP A 90 -11.54 6.55 8.78
CA ASP A 90 -10.14 6.64 9.23
C ASP A 90 -9.18 6.80 8.03
N GLU A 91 -9.36 5.97 7.00
CA GLU A 91 -8.57 6.02 5.76
C GLU A 91 -8.72 7.38 5.09
N THR A 92 -9.95 7.90 5.01
CA THR A 92 -10.24 9.20 4.42
C THR A 92 -9.61 10.33 5.22
N ALA A 93 -9.73 10.30 6.56
CA ALA A 93 -9.14 11.30 7.44
C ALA A 93 -7.61 11.32 7.31
N LEU A 94 -6.97 10.14 7.33
CA LEU A 94 -5.53 9.98 7.19
C LEU A 94 -5.05 10.48 5.81
N LEU A 95 -5.66 10.02 4.72
CA LEU A 95 -5.26 10.42 3.36
C LEU A 95 -5.45 11.91 3.10
N ARG A 96 -6.55 12.51 3.56
CA ARG A 96 -6.75 13.97 3.44
C ARG A 96 -5.65 14.73 4.17
N ARG A 97 -5.28 14.27 5.37
CA ARG A 97 -4.23 14.90 6.17
C ARG A 97 -2.86 14.77 5.51
N LEU A 98 -2.51 13.58 5.01
CA LEU A 98 -1.28 13.33 4.25
C LEU A 98 -1.21 14.20 2.98
N ALA A 99 -2.30 14.28 2.21
CA ALA A 99 -2.38 15.09 1.01
C ALA A 99 -2.16 16.58 1.31
N ARG A 100 -2.81 17.09 2.37
CA ARG A 100 -2.67 18.49 2.80
C ARG A 100 -1.26 18.84 3.23
N GLU A 101 -0.54 17.90 3.85
CA GLU A 101 0.83 18.10 4.34
C GLU A 101 1.91 17.73 3.31
N GLY A 102 1.53 17.38 2.08
CA GLY A 102 2.47 16.96 1.04
C GLY A 102 3.20 15.65 1.35
N GLN A 103 2.62 14.80 2.19
CA GLN A 103 3.22 13.54 2.69
C GLN A 103 2.75 12.32 1.88
N ILE A 104 2.48 12.53 0.59
CA ILE A 104 2.11 11.49 -0.37
C ILE A 104 3.25 11.38 -1.41
N PRO A 105 3.78 10.17 -1.67
CA PRO A 105 4.90 9.96 -2.60
C PRO A 105 4.65 10.52 -3.99
N LEU A 106 3.43 10.34 -4.50
CA LEU A 106 3.00 10.89 -5.78
C LEU A 106 1.59 11.47 -5.63
N ALA A 107 1.47 12.79 -5.81
CA ALA A 107 0.19 13.46 -5.95
C ALA A 107 -0.47 13.10 -7.30
N ALA A 108 -1.04 11.90 -7.39
CA ALA A 108 -1.54 11.30 -8.64
C ALA A 108 -2.68 12.09 -9.32
N TRP A 109 -3.25 13.09 -8.64
CA TRP A 109 -4.24 14.03 -9.20
C TRP A 109 -3.60 15.23 -9.93
N ARG A 110 -2.27 15.30 -10.01
CA ARG A 110 -1.50 16.34 -10.69
C ARG A 110 -0.62 15.75 -11.78
N PHE A 111 -0.65 16.34 -12.97
CA PHE A 111 0.19 15.91 -14.10
C PHE A 111 1.66 16.27 -13.92
N ASP A 112 1.95 17.34 -13.17
CA ASP A 112 3.30 17.87 -12.93
C ASP A 112 3.94 17.36 -11.64
N ALA A 113 3.29 16.41 -10.95
CA ALA A 113 3.82 15.89 -9.70
C ALA A 113 5.14 15.14 -9.90
N ALA A 114 6.16 15.57 -9.17
CA ALA A 114 7.41 14.84 -9.05
C ALA A 114 7.26 13.76 -7.97
N PRO A 115 7.46 12.47 -8.29
CA PRO A 115 7.38 11.42 -7.28
C PRO A 115 8.60 11.49 -6.36
N ASP A 116 8.39 11.29 -5.06
CA ASP A 116 9.46 11.20 -4.06
C ASP A 116 9.41 9.85 -3.35
N TRP A 117 10.55 9.17 -3.28
CA TRP A 117 10.71 7.89 -2.58
C TRP A 117 11.51 8.03 -1.28
N LYS A 118 12.17 9.18 -1.06
CA LYS A 118 13.19 9.35 -0.01
C LYS A 118 12.57 9.47 1.38
N ALA A 119 11.35 9.99 1.47
CA ALA A 119 10.69 10.18 2.77
C ALA A 119 10.31 8.84 3.42
N PRO A 120 10.35 8.73 4.76
CA PRO A 120 9.98 7.52 5.50
C PRO A 120 8.45 7.40 5.63
N TYR A 121 7.77 7.20 4.51
CA TYR A 121 6.31 7.27 4.41
C TYR A 121 5.56 6.30 5.34
N TYR A 122 6.15 5.16 5.68
CA TYR A 122 5.52 4.24 6.64
C TYR A 122 5.44 4.87 8.04
N ASP A 123 6.52 5.50 8.49
CA ASP A 123 6.58 6.14 9.81
C ASP A 123 5.75 7.42 9.86
N ILE A 124 5.73 8.19 8.76
CA ILE A 124 4.88 9.38 8.63
C ILE A 124 3.40 8.98 8.78
N ARG A 125 2.95 7.95 8.05
CA ARG A 125 1.57 7.46 8.15
C ARG A 125 1.23 6.97 9.55
N ARG A 126 2.13 6.21 10.18
CA ARG A 126 1.95 5.68 11.54
C ARG A 126 1.78 6.81 12.57
N ARG A 127 2.71 7.77 12.61
CA ARG A 127 2.66 8.92 13.54
C ARG A 127 1.42 9.78 13.32
N LEU A 128 1.02 9.94 12.06
CA LEU A 128 -0.17 10.72 11.75
C LEU A 128 -1.45 9.99 12.14
N ALA A 129 -1.51 8.67 11.96
CA ALA A 129 -2.61 7.84 12.46
C ALA A 129 -2.72 7.96 14.00
N GLU A 130 -1.60 7.88 14.72
CA GLU A 130 -1.56 8.09 16.18
C GLU A 130 -2.09 9.48 16.58
N THR A 131 -1.65 10.53 15.87
CA THR A 131 -2.10 11.92 16.12
C THR A 131 -3.59 12.11 15.86
N LEU A 132 -4.16 11.37 14.91
CA LEU A 132 -5.58 11.39 14.58
C LEU A 132 -6.41 10.45 15.47
N GLY A 133 -5.79 9.72 16.39
CA GLY A 133 -6.48 8.72 17.22
C GLY A 133 -6.92 7.47 16.46
N ILE A 134 -6.38 7.23 15.26
CA ILE A 134 -6.69 6.07 14.43
C ILE A 134 -5.94 4.85 14.97
N GLN A 135 -6.61 4.06 15.79
CA GLN A 135 -6.05 2.85 16.38
C GLN A 135 -6.27 1.64 15.47
N GLY A 136 -5.35 0.67 15.50
CA GLY A 136 -5.60 -0.63 14.88
C GLY A 136 -6.74 -1.33 15.60
N LYS A 137 -7.63 -2.00 14.86
CA LYS A 137 -8.52 -2.97 15.49
C LYS A 137 -7.62 -4.05 16.11
N GLN A 138 -7.71 -4.26 17.42
CA GLN A 138 -7.22 -5.50 18.01
C GLN A 138 -8.02 -6.61 17.35
N ASP A 139 -7.37 -7.47 16.58
CA ASP A 139 -8.04 -8.66 16.06
C ASP A 139 -8.51 -9.47 17.27
N ALA A 140 -9.83 -9.53 17.48
CA ALA A 140 -10.44 -10.56 18.30
C ALA A 140 -10.10 -11.89 17.63
N GLN A 141 -9.21 -12.63 18.28
CA GLN A 141 -8.76 -13.95 17.86
C GLN A 141 -9.87 -14.98 18.02
#